data_AF-A0AAD4TMG7-F1
#
_entry.id   AF-A0AAD4TMG7-F1
#
_cell.length_a   1.000
_cell.length_b   1.000
_cell.length_c   1.000
_cell.angle_alpha   90.00
_cell.angle_beta   90.00
_cell.angle_gamma   90.00
#
_symmetry.space_group_name_H-M   'P 1'
#
loop_
_entity.id
_entity.type
_entity.pdbx_description
1 polymer ?
#
loop_
_entity_poly.entity_id
_entity_poly.type
_entity_poly.pdbx_seq_one_letter_code
_entity_poly.pdbx_strand_id
1 'polypeptide(L)'
;SIDDAWEFYKTFWKVNGFPVVKSTSVKNGAGCIRSYKFTCARAGKCNSISEKPLRPPAKIKCGCQAKLVLRLYCLVGYVISQLNLEHNHELKPEFAIHFVVTVSLILG
;
A
#
# COMPACT_ATOMS: atom_id res chain seq x y z
N SER A 1 -13.69 -2.32 -8.73
CA SER A 1 -13.36 -0.93 -9.10
C SER A 1 -11.97 -0.55 -8.56
N ILE A 2 -11.47 0.67 -8.78
CA ILE A 2 -10.22 1.15 -8.14
C ILE A 2 -10.39 1.24 -6.63
N ASP A 3 -11.55 1.72 -6.16
CA ASP A 3 -11.83 1.90 -4.74
C ASP A 3 -11.98 0.56 -4.01
N ASP A 4 -12.58 -0.45 -4.65
CA ASP A 4 -12.68 -1.79 -4.06
C ASP A 4 -11.29 -2.41 -3.86
N ALA A 5 -10.40 -2.27 -4.86
CA ALA A 5 -9.03 -2.77 -4.73
C ALA A 5 -8.23 -1.97 -3.70
N TRP A 6 -8.52 -0.67 -3.58
CA TRP A 6 -7.94 0.14 -2.51
C TRP A 6 -8.38 -0.38 -1.16
N GLU A 7 -9.67 -0.61 -0.90
CA GLU A 7 -10.17 -1.11 0.38
C GLU A 7 -9.71 -2.56 0.67
N PHE A 8 -9.60 -3.42 -0.35
CA PHE A 8 -8.99 -4.75 -0.22
C PHE A 8 -7.53 -4.65 0.24
N TYR A 9 -6.71 -3.93 -0.53
CA TYR A 9 -5.32 -3.70 -0.17
C TYR A 9 -5.26 -3.03 1.20
N LYS A 10 -6.29 -2.21 1.51
CA LYS A 10 -6.33 -1.43 2.72
C LYS A 10 -6.46 -2.29 3.97
N THR A 11 -7.37 -3.23 3.88
CA THR A 11 -7.68 -4.17 4.93
C THR A 11 -6.51 -5.11 5.17
N PHE A 12 -5.85 -5.57 4.09
CA PHE A 12 -4.64 -6.37 4.19
C PHE A 12 -3.54 -5.65 4.99
N TRP A 13 -3.22 -4.39 4.70
CA TRP A 13 -2.16 -3.69 5.45
C TRP A 13 -2.56 -3.32 6.87
N LYS A 14 -3.86 -3.06 7.11
CA LYS A 14 -4.35 -2.78 8.47
C LYS A 14 -4.00 -3.93 9.39
N VAL A 15 -4.23 -5.18 8.98
CA VAL A 15 -3.88 -6.37 9.78
C VAL A 15 -2.36 -6.51 9.97
N ASN A 16 -1.57 -6.06 8.99
CA ASN A 16 -0.12 -6.26 8.97
C ASN A 16 0.70 -5.06 9.51
N GLY A 17 0.08 -3.93 9.88
CA GLY A 17 0.73 -2.85 10.63
C GLY A 17 1.75 -2.00 9.87
N PHE A 18 1.47 -1.62 8.61
CA PHE A 18 2.36 -0.72 7.86
C PHE A 18 1.61 0.30 7.00
N PRO A 19 2.14 1.53 6.83
CA PRO A 19 1.50 2.56 6.03
C PRO A 19 1.58 2.26 4.52
N VAL A 20 0.48 2.46 3.80
CA VAL A 20 0.40 2.42 2.33
C VAL A 20 0.09 3.79 1.74
N VAL A 21 0.48 3.97 0.48
CA VAL A 21 0.26 5.19 -0.27
C VAL A 21 -0.42 4.83 -1.60
N LYS A 22 -1.43 5.62 -1.97
CA LYS A 22 -1.96 5.64 -3.33
C LYS A 22 -0.88 6.23 -4.23
N SER A 23 -0.29 5.41 -5.11
CA SER A 23 0.77 5.83 -6.02
C SER A 23 0.24 5.98 -7.44
N THR A 24 0.89 6.87 -8.19
CA THR A 24 0.58 7.40 -9.52
C THR A 24 -0.37 6.59 -10.41
N SER A 25 -1.30 7.30 -11.06
CA SER A 25 -2.13 6.78 -12.13
C SER A 25 -1.54 7.11 -13.50
N VAL A 26 -1.53 6.16 -14.43
CA VAL A 26 -1.18 6.41 -15.84
C VAL A 26 -2.48 6.67 -16.59
N LYS A 27 -2.64 7.86 -17.17
CA LYS A 27 -3.79 8.21 -18.00
C LYS A 27 -3.50 7.98 -19.48
N ASN A 28 -4.51 7.63 -20.27
CA ASN A 28 -4.41 7.65 -21.74
C ASN A 28 -4.62 9.08 -22.28
N GLY A 29 -4.52 9.25 -23.61
CA GLY A 29 -4.79 10.53 -24.27
C GLY A 29 -6.23 11.06 -24.08
N ALA A 30 -7.17 10.19 -23.67
CA ALA A 30 -8.55 10.56 -23.33
C ALA A 30 -8.76 10.85 -21.83
N GLY A 31 -7.69 10.88 -21.02
CA GLY A 31 -7.77 11.15 -19.58
C GLY A 31 -8.22 9.98 -18.70
N CYS A 32 -8.55 8.81 -19.28
CA CYS A 32 -8.92 7.61 -18.54
C CYS A 32 -7.71 6.97 -17.87
N ILE A 33 -7.85 6.56 -16.61
CA ILE A 33 -6.80 5.85 -15.86
C ILE A 33 -6.63 4.44 -16.44
N ARG A 34 -5.53 4.17 -17.13
CA ARG A 34 -5.20 2.84 -17.65
C ARG A 34 -4.55 1.94 -16.61
N SER A 35 -3.85 2.52 -15.64
CA SER A 35 -3.22 1.77 -14.57
C SER A 35 -3.20 2.57 -13.30
N TYR A 36 -3.42 1.88 -12.18
CA TYR A 36 -3.37 2.44 -10.84
C TYR A 36 -2.45 1.58 -9.97
N LYS A 37 -1.62 2.20 -9.13
CA LYS A 37 -0.67 1.46 -8.30
C LYS A 37 -0.83 1.85 -6.83
N PHE A 38 -0.89 0.88 -5.95
CA PHE A 38 -0.79 1.07 -4.50
C PHE A 38 0.55 0.53 -4.04
N THR A 39 1.26 1.23 -3.16
CA THR A 39 2.59 0.81 -2.67
C THR A 39 2.73 0.98 -1.18
N CYS A 40 3.68 0.25 -0.58
CA CYS A 40 4.17 0.56 0.76
C CYS A 40 4.69 2.01 0.82
N ALA A 41 4.41 2.73 1.91
CA ALA A 41 4.91 4.09 2.10
C ALA A 41 6.45 4.16 2.18
N ARG A 42 7.11 3.03 2.50
CA ARG A 42 8.58 2.89 2.49
C ARG A 42 9.15 2.46 1.12
N ALA A 43 8.32 2.39 0.08
CA ALA A 43 8.75 2.08 -1.29
C ALA A 43 9.54 3.24 -1.92
N GLY A 44 10.51 2.90 -2.78
CA GLY A 44 11.41 3.85 -3.45
C GLY A 44 12.77 3.98 -2.75
N LYS A 45 13.69 4.74 -3.36
CA LYS A 45 15.01 5.03 -2.77
C LYS A 45 14.92 6.22 -1.80
N CYS A 46 15.71 6.19 -0.73
CA CYS A 46 15.96 7.36 0.11
C CYS A 46 16.80 8.36 -0.69
N ASN A 47 16.25 9.56 -0.94
CA ASN A 47 16.96 10.60 -1.69
C ASN A 47 17.61 11.67 -0.79
N SER A 48 17.64 11.48 0.52
CA SER A 48 18.14 12.51 1.45
C SER A 48 19.28 11.99 2.33
N ILE A 49 20.51 12.22 1.89
CA ILE A 49 21.63 12.49 2.81
C ILE A 49 21.54 14.01 3.06
N SER A 50 20.85 14.40 4.13
CA SER A 50 20.90 15.79 4.60
C SER A 50 21.80 15.79 5.83
N GLU A 51 22.96 16.43 5.73
CA GLU A 51 23.96 16.54 6.82
C GLU A 51 23.44 17.31 8.05
N LYS A 52 22.22 17.86 8.01
CA LYS A 52 21.56 18.53 9.14
C LYS A 52 20.07 18.14 9.23
N PRO A 53 19.66 17.26 10.17
CA PRO A 53 18.25 16.94 10.34
C PRO A 53 17.59 17.95 11.28
N LEU A 54 17.17 19.11 10.76
CA LEU A 54 16.24 20.02 11.47
C LEU A 54 14.77 19.61 11.32
N ARG A 55 14.50 18.45 10.70
CA ARG A 55 13.15 17.96 10.42
C ARG A 55 13.03 16.52 10.91
N PRO A 56 11.84 16.11 11.44
CA PRO A 56 11.56 14.71 11.74
C PRO A 56 11.93 13.86 10.52
N PRO A 57 12.57 12.69 10.70
CA PRO A 57 13.14 11.94 9.59
C PRO A 57 12.07 11.70 8.52
N ALA A 58 12.40 12.12 7.29
CA ALA A 58 11.61 11.77 6.12
C ALA A 58 11.34 10.28 6.17
N LYS A 59 10.06 9.89 6.03
CA LYS A 59 9.58 8.49 6.04
C LYS A 59 10.63 7.58 5.39
N ILE A 60 11.36 6.80 6.20
CA ILE A 60 12.53 6.04 5.74
C ILE A 60 12.10 5.16 4.57
N LYS A 61 12.61 5.46 3.38
CA LYS A 61 12.40 4.67 2.17
C LYS A 61 13.45 3.57 2.15
N CYS A 62 13.02 2.31 2.17
CA CYS A 62 13.93 1.15 2.22
C CYS A 62 13.87 0.32 0.93
N GLY A 63 13.34 0.90 -0.16
CA GLY A 63 13.19 0.16 -1.42
C GLY A 63 12.14 -0.95 -1.35
N CYS A 64 11.19 -0.89 -0.41
CA CYS A 64 10.13 -1.89 -0.29
C CYS A 64 9.37 -2.06 -1.62
N GLN A 65 9.17 -3.32 -2.03
CA GLN A 65 8.55 -3.67 -3.32
C GLN A 65 7.09 -4.10 -3.19
N ALA A 66 6.54 -4.14 -1.98
CA ALA A 66 5.14 -4.44 -1.73
C ALA A 66 4.24 -3.45 -2.50
N LYS A 67 3.38 -3.99 -3.36
CA LYS A 67 2.55 -3.24 -4.30
C LYS A 67 1.33 -4.03 -4.75
N LEU A 68 0.27 -3.30 -5.10
CA LEU A 68 -0.85 -3.78 -5.89
C LEU A 68 -0.99 -2.91 -7.15
N VAL A 69 -1.01 -3.51 -8.33
CA VAL A 69 -1.14 -2.78 -9.60
C VAL A 69 -2.41 -3.21 -10.31
N LEU A 70 -3.33 -2.26 -10.50
CA LEU A 70 -4.48 -2.42 -11.38
C LEU A 70 -4.13 -2.01 -12.81
N ARG A 71 -4.73 -2.72 -13.77
CA ARG A 71 -4.72 -2.36 -15.18
C ARG A 71 -6.13 -2.44 -15.75
N LEU A 72 -6.50 -1.44 -16.53
CA LEU A 72 -7.78 -1.38 -17.23
C LEU A 72 -7.72 -2.23 -18.49
N TYR A 73 -8.68 -3.14 -18.63
CA TYR A 73 -8.94 -3.94 -19.83
C TYR A 73 -10.32 -3.59 -20.37
N CYS A 74 -10.45 -3.49 -21.69
CA CYS A 74 -11.65 -2.96 -22.35
C CYS A 74 -12.94 -3.74 -22.02
N LEU A 75 -12.86 -5.05 -21.79
CA LEU A 75 -14.04 -5.92 -21.60
C LEU A 75 -14.36 -6.22 -20.14
N VAL A 76 -13.36 -6.21 -19.26
CA VAL A 76 -13.47 -6.70 -17.88
C VAL A 76 -13.21 -5.62 -16.83
N GLY A 77 -12.92 -4.39 -17.26
CA GLY A 77 -12.61 -3.29 -16.36
C GLY A 77 -11.22 -3.42 -15.73
N TYR A 78 -11.07 -3.01 -14.47
CA TYR A 78 -9.79 -3.09 -13.77
C TYR A 78 -9.52 -4.50 -13.24
N VAL A 79 -8.37 -5.05 -13.57
CA VAL A 79 -7.88 -6.32 -13.01
C VAL A 79 -6.57 -6.11 -12.26
N ILE A 80 -6.30 -6.97 -11.28
CA ILE A 80 -5.01 -7.01 -10.59
C ILE A 80 -3.98 -7.62 -11.54
N SER A 81 -3.03 -6.80 -11.99
CA SER A 81 -1.95 -7.19 -12.90
C SER A 81 -0.64 -7.53 -12.20
N GLN A 82 -0.41 -6.98 -11.00
CA GLN A 82 0.72 -7.34 -10.14
C GLN A 82 0.27 -7.25 -8.68
N LEU A 83 0.64 -8.25 -7.91
CA LEU A 83 0.44 -8.28 -6.46
C LEU A 83 1.75 -8.76 -5.82
N ASN A 84 2.34 -7.92 -5.00
CA ASN A 84 3.43 -8.29 -4.10
C ASN A 84 3.05 -7.83 -2.69
N LEU A 85 2.92 -8.78 -1.78
CA LEU A 85 2.55 -8.54 -0.39
C LEU A 85 3.75 -8.65 0.56
N GLU A 86 4.92 -9.03 0.05
CA GLU A 86 6.12 -9.26 0.85
C GLU A 86 6.86 -7.95 1.15
N HIS A 87 7.31 -7.83 2.40
CA HIS A 87 8.04 -6.68 2.89
C HIS A 87 9.49 -7.04 3.23
N ASN A 88 10.40 -6.17 2.83
CA ASN A 88 11.82 -6.26 3.16
C ASN A 88 12.19 -5.47 4.44
N HIS A 89 11.19 -5.11 5.23
CA HIS A 89 11.35 -4.39 6.48
C HIS A 89 10.39 -4.97 7.51
N GLU A 90 10.73 -4.80 8.77
CA GLU A 90 9.87 -5.20 9.87
C GLU A 90 8.47 -4.60 9.70
N LEU A 91 7.49 -5.48 9.78
CA LEU A 91 6.09 -5.14 9.91
C LEU A 91 5.81 -5.08 11.40
N LYS A 92 5.19 -4.00 11.86
CA LYS A 92 4.93 -3.79 13.28
C LYS A 92 3.42 -3.80 13.49
N PRO A 93 2.81 -4.98 13.77
CA PRO A 93 1.38 -5.10 13.97
C PRO A 93 0.88 -4.28 15.16
N GLU A 94 1.74 -3.90 16.10
CA GLU A 94 1.42 -2.96 17.19
C GLU A 94 0.97 -1.57 16.72
N PHE A 95 1.33 -1.17 15.48
CA PHE A 95 0.82 0.05 14.83
C PHE A 95 -0.33 -0.22 13.85
N ALA A 96 -0.74 -1.48 13.67
CA ALA A 96 -2.08 -1.78 13.17
C ALA A 96 -3.04 -1.17 14.17
N ILE A 97 -3.86 -0.21 13.73
CA ILE A 97 -4.84 0.46 14.58
C ILE A 97 -5.58 -0.63 15.36
N HIS A 98 -5.40 -0.66 16.69
CA HIS A 98 -5.98 -1.65 17.59
C HIS A 98 -7.48 -1.80 17.30
N PHE A 99 -7.87 -2.81 16.54
CA PHE A 99 -9.22 -3.31 16.56
C PHE A 99 -9.17 -4.49 17.52
N VAL A 100 -9.59 -4.25 18.75
CA VAL A 100 -9.89 -5.31 19.70
C VAL A 100 -11.05 -6.09 19.08
N VAL A 101 -10.76 -7.08 18.25
CA VAL A 101 -11.70 -8.17 18.02
C VAL A 101 -11.65 -8.96 19.31
N THR A 102 -12.53 -8.62 20.25
CA THR A 102 -12.86 -9.53 21.34
C THR A 102 -13.42 -10.77 20.67
N VAL A 103 -12.56 -11.75 20.38
CA VAL A 103 -12.99 -13.11 20.07
C VAL A 103 -13.45 -13.66 21.39
N SER A 104 -14.72 -13.41 21.74
CA SER A 104 -15.40 -14.17 22.77
C SER A 104 -15.46 -15.61 22.26
N LEU A 105 -14.49 -16.41 22.67
CA LEU A 105 -14.62 -17.86 22.74
C LEU A 105 -15.79 -18.13 23.69
N ILE A 106 -16.98 -18.37 23.13
CA ILE A 106 -17.97 -19.16 23.83
C ILE A 106 -17.79 -20.57 23.29
N LEU A 107 -16.95 -21.34 23.98
CA LEU A 107 -17.18 -22.78 24.07
C LEU A 107 -18.48 -22.96 24.87
N GLY A 108 -19.45 -23.60 24.25
CA GLY A 108 -20.75 -23.95 24.82
C GLY A 108 -21.62 -24.54 23.74
#